data_AF-A0A1L8E7K6-F1
#
_entry.id   AF-A0A1L8E7K6-F1
#
_cell.length_a   1.000
_cell.length_b   1.000
_cell.length_c   1.000
_cell.angle_alpha   90.00
_cell.angle_beta   90.00
_cell.angle_gamma   90.00
#
_symmetry.space_group_name_H-M   'P 1'
#
loop_
_entity.id
_entity.type
_entity.pdbx_description
1 polymer ?
#
loop_
_entity_poly.entity_id
_entity_poly.type
_entity_poly.pdbx_seq_one_letter_code
_entity_poly.pdbx_strand_id
1 'polypeptide(L)'
;ALSTAGIPPQFSGQPGCKTEEELQVGVYRHFKKKVAYWECTQLGVPATLRFCPNDKGFLESAKACVPWVEWYWTPTVAPPSSP
;
A
#
# COMPACT_ATOMS: atom_id res chain seq x y z
N ALA A 1 17.50 -5.47 20.86
CA ALA A 1 16.28 -5.13 20.11
C ALA A 1 16.41 -5.76 18.73
N LEU A 2 15.57 -6.74 18.40
CA LEU A 2 15.63 -7.46 17.13
C LEU A 2 15.22 -6.49 16.01
N SER A 3 16.20 -6.06 15.22
CA SER A 3 15.97 -5.27 14.02
C SER A 3 15.15 -6.12 13.05
N THR A 4 13.85 -5.80 12.95
CA THR A 4 13.04 -6.16 11.80
C THR A 4 13.74 -5.55 10.59
N ALA A 5 14.54 -6.34 9.87
CA ALA A 5 14.98 -5.99 8.53
C ALA A 5 13.74 -6.01 7.64
N GLY A 6 12.92 -4.95 7.77
CA GLY A 6 11.78 -4.70 6.92
C GLY A 6 12.29 -4.58 5.49
N ILE A 7 11.54 -5.14 4.54
CA ILE A 7 11.76 -4.91 3.12
C ILE A 7 11.91 -3.40 2.94
N PRO A 8 13.02 -2.90 2.36
CA PRO A 8 13.22 -1.46 2.24
C PRO A 8 12.01 -0.82 1.53
N PRO A 9 11.55 0.38 1.94
CA PRO A 9 10.30 0.99 1.48
C PRO A 9 10.10 0.99 -0.05
N GLN A 10 11.19 1.20 -0.80
CA GLN A 10 11.19 1.16 -2.26
C GLN A 10 10.83 -0.21 -2.86
N PHE A 11 11.07 -1.30 -2.14
CA PHE A 11 10.73 -2.66 -2.56
C PHE A 11 9.36 -3.12 -2.04
N SER A 12 8.73 -2.34 -1.17
CA SER A 12 7.39 -2.61 -0.64
C SER A 12 6.32 -1.69 -1.23
N GLY A 13 6.73 -0.56 -1.80
CA GLY A 13 5.87 0.47 -2.38
C GLY A 13 5.28 1.42 -1.35
N GLN A 14 5.91 1.56 -0.17
CA GLN A 14 5.42 2.42 0.90
C GLN A 14 5.52 3.90 0.48
N PRO A 15 4.42 4.66 0.45
CA PRO A 15 4.44 6.10 0.26
C PRO A 15 5.03 6.85 1.46
N GLY A 16 5.61 8.01 1.20
CA GLY A 16 5.95 9.00 2.22
C GLY A 16 4.76 9.87 2.66
N CYS A 17 3.66 9.88 1.89
CA CYS A 17 2.48 10.75 2.10
C CYS A 17 2.87 12.24 2.19
N LYS A 18 3.78 12.71 1.33
CA LYS A 18 4.36 14.06 1.32
C LYS A 18 3.62 15.02 0.38
N THR A 19 2.63 14.52 -0.36
CA THR A 19 1.85 15.29 -1.34
C THR A 19 0.36 15.23 -1.01
N GLU A 20 -0.40 16.26 -1.40
CA GLU A 20 -1.84 16.29 -1.16
C GLU A 20 -2.55 15.23 -2.00
N GLU A 21 -2.03 14.98 -3.21
CA GLU A 21 -2.47 13.89 -4.08
C GLU A 21 -2.36 12.54 -3.36
N GLU A 22 -1.34 12.35 -2.52
CA GLU A 22 -1.18 11.11 -1.78
C GLU A 22 -2.26 10.87 -0.74
N LEU A 23 -2.72 11.94 -0.08
CA LEU A 23 -3.83 11.91 0.86
C LEU A 23 -5.18 11.74 0.17
N GLN A 24 -5.37 12.37 -0.99
CA GLN A 24 -6.57 12.23 -1.79
C GLN A 24 -6.75 10.80 -2.31
N VAL A 25 -5.67 10.16 -2.75
CA VAL A 25 -5.68 8.74 -3.13
C VAL A 25 -5.85 7.83 -1.91
N GLY A 26 -5.21 8.17 -0.79
CA GLY A 26 -5.37 7.53 0.51
C GLY A 26 -4.74 6.14 0.64
N VAL A 27 -4.87 5.26 -0.36
CA VAL A 27 -4.40 3.87 -0.29
C VAL A 27 -3.59 3.42 -1.51
N TYR A 28 -2.58 2.58 -1.26
CA TYR A 28 -1.62 2.10 -2.27
C TYR A 28 -1.33 0.61 -2.12
N ARG A 29 -1.26 -0.12 -3.22
CA ARG A 29 -0.92 -1.54 -3.23
C ARG A 29 0.48 -1.80 -2.69
N HIS A 30 0.60 -2.79 -1.80
CA HIS A 30 1.91 -3.35 -1.47
C HIS A 30 2.44 -4.18 -2.66
N PHE A 31 3.70 -3.98 -3.03
CA PHE A 31 4.30 -4.63 -4.20
C PHE A 31 4.36 -6.17 -4.17
N LYS A 32 4.39 -6.78 -2.98
CA LYS A 32 4.61 -8.22 -2.80
C LYS A 32 3.46 -8.93 -2.09
N LYS A 33 2.80 -8.24 -1.15
CA LYS A 33 1.73 -8.83 -0.32
C LYS A 33 0.37 -8.52 -0.94
N LYS A 34 -0.25 -9.51 -1.60
CA LYS A 34 -1.57 -9.37 -2.25
C LYS A 34 -2.70 -8.97 -1.30
N VAL A 35 -2.56 -9.28 -0.01
CA VAL A 35 -3.54 -8.98 1.05
C VAL A 35 -3.22 -7.70 1.82
N ALA A 36 -2.23 -6.92 1.39
CA ALA A 36 -1.78 -5.75 2.13
C ALA A 36 -1.74 -4.50 1.25
N TYR A 37 -1.91 -3.36 1.89
CA TYR A 37 -1.86 -2.05 1.27
C TYR A 37 -1.27 -1.04 2.27
N TRP A 38 -0.85 0.10 1.75
CA TRP A 38 -0.38 1.24 2.50
C TRP A 38 -1.49 2.26 2.61
N GLU A 39 -1.65 2.85 3.78
CA GLU A 39 -2.66 3.86 4.07
C GLU A 39 -1.99 5.18 4.48
N CYS A 40 -2.26 6.24 3.71
CA CYS A 40 -1.89 7.62 4.00
C CYS A 40 -3.05 8.31 4.71
N THR A 41 -2.81 8.82 5.91
CA THR A 41 -3.82 9.55 6.69
C THR A 41 -3.40 10.96 7.09
N GLN A 42 -2.10 11.27 7.02
CA GLN A 42 -1.55 12.54 7.51
C GLN A 42 -0.39 12.99 6.60
N LEU A 43 -0.35 14.28 6.28
CA LEU A 43 0.70 14.84 5.43
C LEU A 43 2.06 14.77 6.13
N GLY A 44 3.08 14.27 5.43
CA GLY A 44 4.45 14.15 5.92
C GLY A 44 4.68 12.97 6.87
N VAL A 45 3.68 12.13 7.12
CA VAL A 45 3.82 10.91 7.92
C VAL A 45 3.81 9.69 6.99
N PRO A 46 4.86 8.84 7.01
CA PRO A 46 4.91 7.65 6.15
C PRO A 46 3.67 6.78 6.29
N ALA A 47 3.23 6.19 5.18
CA ALA A 47 2.01 5.41 5.15
C ALA A 47 2.08 4.19 6.09
N THR A 48 0.95 3.85 6.70
CA THR A 48 0.85 2.70 7.61
C THR A 48 0.49 1.44 6.84
N LEU A 49 1.12 0.31 7.18
CA LEU A 49 0.77 -1.00 6.59
C LEU A 49 -0.59 -1.47 7.12
N ARG A 50 -1.50 -1.82 6.22
CA ARG A 50 -2.80 -2.40 6.50
C ARG A 50 -2.98 -3.73 5.77
N PHE A 51 -3.91 -4.53 6.28
CA PHE A 51 -4.25 -5.83 5.73
C PHE A 51 -5.74 -5.90 5.41
N CYS A 52 -6.07 -6.54 4.31
CA CYS A 52 -7.43 -6.89 3.98
C CYS A 52 -7.98 -7.96 4.95
N PRO A 53 -9.31 -8.04 5.12
CA PRO A 53 -9.94 -9.17 5.79
C PRO A 53 -9.60 -10.50 5.11
N ASN A 54 -9.85 -11.60 5.82
CA ASN A 54 -9.72 -12.95 5.26
C ASN A 54 -10.55 -13.08 3.96
N ASP A 55 -10.07 -13.92 3.04
CA ASP A 55 -10.68 -14.19 1.72
C ASP A 55 -10.77 -13.01 0.74
N LYS A 56 -10.05 -11.91 1.03
CA LYS A 56 -9.94 -10.75 0.14
C LYS A 56 -8.49 -10.40 -0.20
N GLY A 57 -8.29 -9.86 -1.39
CA GLY A 57 -7.04 -9.26 -1.84
C GLY A 57 -7.20 -7.77 -2.09
N PHE A 58 -6.14 -6.99 -1.90
CA PHE A 58 -6.17 -5.58 -2.26
C PHE A 58 -6.00 -5.44 -3.79
N LEU A 59 -6.91 -4.72 -4.42
CA LEU A 59 -6.90 -4.44 -5.85
C LEU A 59 -6.69 -2.94 -6.08
N GLU A 60 -5.57 -2.59 -6.73
CA GLU A 60 -5.13 -1.20 -6.94
C GLU A 60 -6.13 -0.38 -7.77
N SER A 61 -6.71 -0.96 -8.83
CA SER A 61 -7.69 -0.29 -9.67
C SER A 61 -8.99 0.04 -8.95
N ALA A 62 -9.37 -0.77 -7.97
CA ALA A 62 -10.54 -0.55 -7.12
C ALA A 62 -10.21 0.25 -5.86
N LYS A 63 -8.92 0.46 -5.54
CA LYS A 63 -8.43 1.06 -4.29
C LYS A 63 -9.07 0.42 -3.05
N ALA A 64 -9.29 -0.89 -3.08
CA ALA A 64 -10.09 -1.58 -2.07
C ALA A 64 -9.72 -3.07 -1.93
N CYS A 65 -10.18 -3.67 -0.83
CA CYS A 65 -10.13 -5.10 -0.60
C CYS A 65 -11.31 -5.80 -1.29
N VAL A 66 -11.03 -6.53 -2.36
CA VAL A 66 -12.04 -7.26 -3.17
C VAL A 66 -11.96 -8.76 -2.89
N PRO A 67 -13.07 -9.52 -3.06
CA PRO A 67 -13.04 -10.97 -3.03
C PRO A 67 -12.01 -11.55 -4.02
N TRP A 68 -11.40 -12.69 -3.71
CA TRP A 68 -10.39 -13.30 -4.59
C TRP A 68 -10.90 -13.61 -6.01
N VAL A 69 -12.20 -13.88 -6.18
CA VAL A 69 -12.82 -14.12 -7.48
C VAL A 69 -12.84 -12.89 -8.39
N GLU A 70 -12.80 -11.69 -7.81
CA GLU A 70 -12.73 -10.41 -8.53
C GLU A 70 -11.29 -9.90 -8.65
N TRP A 71 -10.37 -10.49 -7.89
CA TRP A 71 -8.99 -10.03 -7.82
C TRP A 71 -8.19 -10.46 -9.05
N TYR A 72 -7.41 -9.52 -9.60
CA TYR A 72 -6.46 -9.80 -10.66
C TYR A 72 -5.14 -9.07 -10.43
N TRP A 73 -4.08 -9.56 -11.09
CA TRP A 73 -2.77 -8.94 -10.99
C TRP A 73 -2.75 -7.62 -11.76
N THR A 74 -2.27 -6.55 -11.11
CA THR A 74 -1.97 -5.27 -11.75
C THR A 74 -0.47 -5.01 -11.64
N PRO A 75 0.15 -4.35 -12.63
CA PRO A 75 1.51 -3.84 -12.49
C PRO A 75 1.64 -2.96 -11.24
N THR A 76 2.80 -3.01 -10.59
CA THR A 76 3.11 -2.12 -9.45
C THR A 76 3.58 -0.78 -9.99
N VAL A 77 3.07 0.31 -9.41
CA VAL A 77 3.47 1.67 -9.74
C VAL A 77 4.07 2.30 -8.49
N ALA A 78 5.19 3.01 -8.63
CA ALA A 78 5.80 3.73 -7.52
C ALA A 78 4.88 4.85 -7.03
N PRO A 79 4.72 5.03 -5.71
CA PRO A 79 4.00 6.19 -5.19
C PRO A 79 4.76 7.49 -5.50
N PRO A 80 4.10 8.66 -5.44
CA PRO A 80 4.72 9.97 -5.69
C PRO A 80 5.92 10.26 -4.80
N SER A 81 5.93 9.78 -3.56
CA SER A 81 7.03 9.97 -2.62
C SER A 81 7.43 8.69 -1.91
N SER A 82 8.70 8.59 -1.52
CA SER A 82 9.21 7.58 -0.58
C SER A 82 9.31 8.18 0.84
N PRO A 83 9.27 7.35 1.92
CA PRO A 83 9.46 7.79 3.30
C PRO A 83 10.71 8.64 3.50
#